data_AF-A0A9X3JWF7-F1
#
_entry.id   AF-A0A9X3JWF7-F1
#
_cell.length_a   1.000
_cell.length_b   1.000
_cell.length_c   1.000
_cell.angle_alpha   90.00
_cell.angle_beta   90.00
_cell.angle_gamma   90.00
#
_symmetry.space_group_name_H-M   'P 1'
#
loop_
_entity.id
_entity.type
_entity.pdbx_description
1 polymer ?
#
loop_
_entity_poly.entity_id
_entity_poly.type
_entity_poly.pdbx_seq_one_letter_code
_entity_poly.pdbx_strand_id
1 'polypeptide(L)'
;MIAPAYAQLADLDPDWKELETKPPATFRTDKLVPIEMPRYLSVKLGLDPDSLTVSSDGIVRYVVVAVSGSGNINAAYEGIWCRAGEVKTYARAGNDGKWDPVPDPQWKALNASQPSMHALALARQGVCNGRSASGVSPQDILRKLKQSVSDGVQR
;
A
#
# COMPACT_ATOMS: atom_id res chain seq x y z
N MET A 1 -30.33 16.94 -14.75
CA MET A 1 -28.95 17.01 -14.24
C MET A 1 -28.48 15.58 -14.05
N ILE A 2 -27.60 15.09 -14.92
CA ILE A 2 -27.10 13.70 -14.87
C ILE A 2 -25.68 13.77 -14.31
N ALA A 3 -25.51 13.39 -13.05
CA ALA A 3 -24.19 13.13 -12.48
C ALA A 3 -23.71 11.77 -13.02
N PRO A 4 -22.44 11.65 -13.46
CA PRO A 4 -22.04 10.46 -14.19
C PRO A 4 -21.70 9.33 -13.21
N ALA A 5 -22.32 8.17 -13.43
CA ALA A 5 -22.28 6.98 -12.60
C ALA A 5 -20.99 6.15 -12.77
N TYR A 6 -19.81 6.78 -12.72
CA TYR A 6 -18.53 6.06 -12.92
C TYR A 6 -18.03 5.29 -11.68
N ALA A 7 -18.56 5.58 -10.50
CA ALA A 7 -18.01 5.03 -9.25
C ALA A 7 -18.45 3.58 -8.93
N GLN A 8 -19.49 3.06 -9.60
CA GLN A 8 -20.09 1.74 -9.29
C GLN A 8 -19.54 0.57 -10.14
N LEU A 9 -18.67 0.80 -11.12
CA LEU A 9 -18.56 -0.13 -12.26
C LEU A 9 -17.55 -1.29 -12.17
N ALA A 10 -16.48 -1.28 -11.36
CA ALA A 10 -15.50 -2.39 -11.45
C ALA A 10 -15.77 -3.61 -10.56
N ASP A 11 -16.91 -3.67 -9.85
CA ASP A 11 -17.50 -4.98 -9.46
C ASP A 11 -18.36 -5.58 -10.60
N LEU A 12 -18.61 -4.81 -11.68
CA LEU A 12 -19.56 -5.12 -12.76
C LEU A 12 -18.86 -5.39 -14.11
N ASP A 13 -17.52 -5.38 -14.15
CA ASP A 13 -16.75 -5.56 -15.37
C ASP A 13 -16.05 -6.94 -15.37
N PRO A 14 -16.67 -7.97 -15.96
CA PRO A 14 -16.07 -9.31 -16.05
C PRO A 14 -14.78 -9.33 -16.89
N ASP A 15 -14.52 -8.27 -17.66
CA ASP A 15 -13.30 -8.12 -18.47
C ASP A 15 -12.23 -7.29 -17.76
N TRP A 16 -12.45 -6.88 -16.50
CA TRP A 16 -11.45 -6.15 -15.73
C TRP A 16 -10.15 -6.95 -15.66
N LYS A 17 -9.05 -6.27 -16.03
CA LYS A 17 -7.70 -6.79 -15.93
C LYS A 17 -6.83 -5.78 -15.21
N GLU A 18 -6.07 -6.30 -14.25
CA GLU A 18 -5.03 -5.54 -13.58
C GLU A 18 -4.02 -4.99 -14.59
N LEU A 19 -3.67 -3.70 -14.45
CA LEU A 19 -2.64 -3.11 -15.29
C LEU A 19 -1.26 -3.69 -14.94
N GLU A 20 -0.46 -3.96 -15.97
CA GLU A 20 0.94 -4.33 -15.78
C GLU A 20 1.68 -3.23 -15.04
N THR A 21 2.52 -3.63 -14.09
CA THR A 21 3.33 -2.73 -13.31
C THR A 21 4.74 -3.27 -13.13
N LYS A 22 5.70 -2.37 -13.00
CA LYS A 22 7.07 -2.70 -12.62
C LYS A 22 7.38 -2.05 -11.27
N PRO A 23 8.24 -2.66 -10.43
CA PRO A 23 8.75 -1.98 -9.25
C PRO A 23 9.49 -0.68 -9.64
N PRO A 24 9.48 0.34 -8.77
CA PRO A 24 10.21 1.58 -9.03
C PRO A 24 11.72 1.31 -9.10
N ALA A 25 12.49 2.13 -9.83
CA ALA A 25 13.93 1.91 -9.99
C ALA A 25 14.71 1.92 -8.66
N THR A 26 14.24 2.73 -7.71
CA THR A 26 14.79 2.84 -6.36
C THR A 26 13.65 3.07 -5.38
N PHE A 27 13.91 2.84 -4.09
CA PHE A 27 13.02 3.22 -3.00
C PHE A 27 13.80 3.88 -1.87
N ARG A 28 13.11 4.67 -1.07
CA ARG A 28 13.69 5.41 0.05
C ARG A 28 13.67 4.60 1.34
N THR A 29 14.59 4.93 2.25
CA THR A 29 14.70 4.29 3.57
C THR A 29 14.71 5.29 4.72
N ASP A 30 14.90 6.58 4.44
CA ASP A 30 15.23 7.63 5.42
C ASP A 30 14.12 8.68 5.65
N LYS A 31 13.12 8.79 4.77
CA LYS A 31 11.94 9.67 4.94
C LYS A 31 10.64 8.97 4.57
N LEU A 32 10.46 7.80 5.17
CA LEU A 32 9.24 7.03 5.05
C LEU A 32 8.08 7.73 5.76
N VAL A 33 6.86 7.58 5.23
CA VAL A 33 5.64 7.87 5.99
C VAL A 33 5.42 6.69 6.95
N PRO A 34 5.44 6.90 8.27
CA PRO A 34 5.30 5.82 9.23
C PRO A 34 3.97 5.09 9.07
N ILE A 35 3.99 3.77 9.22
CA ILE A 35 2.78 2.97 9.38
C ILE A 35 2.67 2.64 10.86
N GLU A 36 1.57 3.04 11.49
CA GLU A 36 1.34 2.72 12.89
C GLU A 36 1.11 1.21 13.03
N MET A 37 1.96 0.56 13.80
CA MET A 37 1.90 -0.87 14.04
C MET A 37 1.89 -1.14 15.54
N PRO A 38 1.38 -2.31 15.98
CA PRO A 38 1.39 -2.65 17.39
C PRO A 38 2.79 -2.57 18.00
N ARG A 39 2.92 -1.97 19.19
CA ARG A 39 4.20 -1.67 19.86
C ARG A 39 5.07 -2.90 20.17
N TYR A 40 4.49 -4.09 20.17
CA TYR A 40 5.24 -5.34 20.40
C TYR A 40 6.07 -5.78 19.19
N LEU A 41 5.86 -5.18 18.01
CA LEU A 41 6.69 -5.48 16.84
C LEU A 41 8.07 -4.82 16.98
N SER A 42 9.12 -5.60 16.72
CA SER A 42 10.52 -5.16 16.78
C SER A 42 11.01 -4.45 15.51
N VAL A 43 10.12 -4.24 14.54
CA VAL A 43 10.41 -3.60 13.25
C VAL A 43 9.64 -2.29 13.11
N LYS A 44 10.29 -1.27 12.55
CA LYS A 44 9.63 -0.03 12.12
C LYS A 44 9.20 -0.18 10.67
N LEU A 45 7.93 0.09 10.40
CA LEU A 45 7.36 0.01 9.05
C LEU A 45 7.02 1.42 8.55
N GLY A 46 7.29 1.66 7.27
CA GLY A 46 6.94 2.91 6.63
C GLY A 46 6.76 2.76 5.13
N LEU A 47 5.96 3.66 4.55
CA LEU A 47 5.72 3.74 3.12
C LEU A 47 6.68 4.75 2.48
N ASP A 48 7.27 4.41 1.34
CA ASP A 48 8.05 5.35 0.54
C ASP A 48 7.09 6.29 -0.23
N PRO A 49 7.03 7.60 0.10
CA PRO A 49 6.08 8.52 -0.50
C PRO A 49 6.25 8.68 -2.02
N ASP A 50 7.47 8.52 -2.54
CA ASP A 50 7.77 8.74 -3.96
C ASP A 50 7.39 7.53 -4.83
N SER A 51 7.13 6.38 -4.19
CA SER A 51 6.65 5.16 -4.86
C SER A 51 5.12 5.09 -5.01
N LEU A 52 4.39 5.96 -4.31
CA LEU A 52 2.94 5.86 -4.21
C LEU A 52 2.26 6.28 -5.51
N THR A 53 1.45 5.40 -6.07
CA THR A 53 0.63 5.67 -7.25
C THR A 53 -0.80 5.21 -7.04
N VAL A 54 -1.74 5.94 -7.66
CA VAL A 54 -3.15 5.54 -7.77
C VAL A 54 -3.40 5.32 -9.25
N SER A 55 -3.60 4.07 -9.64
CA SER A 55 -3.78 3.69 -11.03
C SER A 55 -5.25 3.72 -11.44
N SER A 56 -5.54 3.81 -12.74
CA SER A 56 -6.91 3.88 -13.25
C SER A 56 -7.72 2.60 -13.03
N ASP A 57 -7.05 1.47 -12.76
CA ASP A 57 -7.67 0.21 -12.30
C ASP A 57 -8.13 0.26 -10.83
N GLY A 58 -7.89 1.37 -10.13
CA GLY A 58 -8.30 1.59 -8.74
C GLY A 58 -7.38 0.93 -7.71
N ILE A 59 -6.21 0.44 -8.14
CA ILE A 59 -5.19 -0.12 -7.25
C ILE A 59 -4.26 1.00 -6.79
N VAL A 60 -4.00 1.01 -5.48
CA VAL A 60 -2.98 1.87 -4.86
C VAL A 60 -1.69 1.08 -4.77
N ARG A 61 -0.69 1.44 -5.57
CA ARG A 61 0.62 0.75 -5.60
C ARG A 61 1.66 1.56 -4.85
N TYR A 62 2.50 0.90 -4.07
CA TYR A 62 3.46 1.54 -3.17
C TYR A 62 4.60 0.59 -2.81
N VAL A 63 5.68 1.16 -2.29
CA VAL A 63 6.73 0.43 -1.60
C VAL A 63 6.55 0.62 -0.09
N VAL A 64 6.50 -0.50 0.63
CA VAL A 64 6.62 -0.55 2.08
C VAL A 64 8.01 -1.02 2.46
N VAL A 65 8.58 -0.42 3.49
CA VAL A 65 9.92 -0.71 4.00
C VAL A 65 9.82 -1.01 5.49
N ALA A 66 10.32 -2.18 5.88
CA ALA A 66 10.52 -2.58 7.26
C ALA A 66 12.00 -2.47 7.62
N VAL A 67 12.30 -1.78 8.73
CA VAL A 67 13.66 -1.65 9.27
C VAL A 67 13.71 -2.28 10.66
N SER A 68 14.58 -3.27 10.85
CA SER A 68 14.79 -3.91 12.15
C SER A 68 15.66 -3.04 13.06
N GLY A 69 15.65 -3.33 14.37
CA GLY A 69 16.55 -2.67 15.34
C GLY A 69 18.05 -2.88 15.04
N SER A 70 18.41 -3.92 14.28
CA SER A 70 19.78 -4.18 13.81
C SER A 70 20.12 -3.51 12.47
N GLY A 71 19.18 -2.75 11.88
CA GLY A 71 19.36 -2.06 10.61
C GLY A 71 19.13 -2.92 9.36
N ASN A 72 18.54 -4.12 9.50
CA ASN A 72 18.15 -4.92 8.32
C ASN A 72 16.92 -4.30 7.67
N ILE A 73 16.94 -4.25 6.35
CA ILE A 73 15.90 -3.67 5.52
C ILE A 73 15.20 -4.79 4.76
N ASN A 74 13.87 -4.81 4.85
CA ASN A 74 13.01 -5.59 3.98
C ASN A 74 12.02 -4.64 3.32
N ALA A 75 12.04 -4.55 2.01
CA ALA A 75 11.09 -3.78 1.23
C ALA A 75 10.20 -4.69 0.39
N ALA A 76 8.97 -4.25 0.14
CA ALA A 76 8.04 -4.92 -0.74
C ALA A 76 7.35 -3.88 -1.63
N TYR A 77 7.29 -4.16 -2.93
CA TYR A 77 6.43 -3.44 -3.86
C TYR A 77 5.06 -4.13 -3.88
N GLU A 78 4.03 -3.42 -3.46
CA GLU A 78 2.70 -3.97 -3.23
C GLU A 78 1.61 -3.12 -3.88
N GLY A 79 0.45 -3.73 -4.09
CA GLY A 79 -0.77 -3.08 -4.52
C GLY A 79 -1.90 -3.41 -3.55
N ILE A 80 -2.62 -2.38 -3.06
CA ILE A 80 -3.87 -2.55 -2.32
C ILE A 80 -5.03 -2.26 -3.26
N TRP A 81 -5.95 -3.22 -3.37
CA TRP A 81 -7.21 -3.05 -4.08
C TRP A 81 -8.35 -2.86 -3.08
N CYS A 82 -8.61 -1.60 -2.71
CA CYS A 82 -9.59 -1.25 -1.69
C CYS A 82 -11.01 -1.79 -2.01
N ARG A 83 -11.36 -1.92 -3.29
CA ARG A 83 -12.66 -2.46 -3.73
C ARG A 83 -12.88 -3.91 -3.28
N ALA A 84 -11.86 -4.75 -3.49
CA ALA A 84 -11.88 -6.17 -3.13
C ALA A 84 -11.44 -6.41 -1.68
N GLY A 85 -10.76 -5.45 -1.06
CA GLY A 85 -10.19 -5.64 0.28
C GLY A 85 -8.98 -6.56 0.25
N GLU A 86 -8.18 -6.48 -0.82
CA GLU A 86 -7.06 -7.38 -1.08
C GLU A 86 -5.74 -6.61 -1.23
N VAL A 87 -4.65 -7.32 -1.03
CA VAL A 87 -3.27 -6.88 -1.28
C VAL A 87 -2.55 -7.91 -2.15
N LYS A 88 -1.68 -7.42 -3.03
CA LYS A 88 -0.76 -8.23 -3.83
C LYS A 88 0.66 -7.73 -3.62
N THR A 89 1.61 -8.65 -3.44
CA THR A 89 3.05 -8.32 -3.44
C THR A 89 3.65 -8.69 -4.79
N TYR A 90 4.19 -7.71 -5.50
CA TYR A 90 4.78 -7.88 -6.84
C TYR A 90 6.27 -8.20 -6.80
N ALA A 91 7.01 -7.61 -5.86
CA ALA A 91 8.44 -7.80 -5.72
C ALA A 91 8.88 -7.52 -4.28
N ARG A 92 10.04 -8.08 -3.91
CA ARG A 92 10.69 -7.82 -2.62
C ARG A 92 12.11 -7.33 -2.84
N ALA A 93 12.67 -6.61 -1.88
CA ALA A 93 14.06 -6.20 -1.89
C ALA A 93 14.64 -6.25 -0.47
N GLY A 94 15.93 -6.54 -0.38
CA GLY A 94 16.68 -6.53 0.89
C GLY A 94 17.54 -5.28 1.02
N ASN A 95 18.60 -5.40 1.83
CA ASN A 95 19.56 -4.32 2.07
C ASN A 95 20.29 -3.82 0.80
N ASP A 96 20.40 -4.64 -0.25
CA ASP A 96 21.05 -4.27 -1.50
C ASP A 96 20.15 -3.43 -2.43
N GLY A 97 18.88 -3.25 -2.06
CA GLY A 97 17.89 -2.50 -2.81
C GLY A 97 17.48 -3.14 -4.15
N LYS A 98 17.92 -4.37 -4.44
CA LYS A 98 17.61 -5.05 -5.69
C LYS A 98 16.25 -5.73 -5.60
N TRP A 99 15.43 -5.52 -6.62
CA TRP A 99 14.12 -6.16 -6.72
C TRP A 99 14.24 -7.62 -7.13
N ASP A 100 13.65 -8.48 -6.33
CA ASP A 100 13.34 -9.88 -6.60
C ASP A 100 11.83 -9.99 -6.90
N PRO A 101 11.42 -10.16 -8.17
CA PRO A 101 10.01 -10.30 -8.54
C PRO A 101 9.39 -11.55 -7.91
N VAL A 102 8.17 -11.43 -7.41
CA VAL A 102 7.40 -12.58 -6.93
C VAL A 102 6.88 -13.35 -8.15
N PRO A 103 7.22 -14.65 -8.30
CA PRO A 103 6.64 -15.48 -9.34
C PRO A 103 5.13 -15.60 -9.11
N ASP A 104 4.33 -15.39 -10.16
CA ASP A 104 2.87 -15.51 -10.16
C ASP A 104 2.21 -14.82 -8.95
N PRO A 105 2.31 -13.49 -8.82
CA PRO A 105 1.86 -12.76 -7.64
C PRO A 105 0.32 -12.82 -7.50
N GLN A 106 -0.13 -13.35 -6.36
CA GLN A 106 -1.55 -13.57 -6.07
C GLN A 106 -2.14 -12.45 -5.20
N TRP A 107 -3.41 -12.13 -5.43
CA TRP A 107 -4.21 -11.32 -4.52
C TRP A 107 -4.50 -12.11 -3.24
N LYS A 108 -4.39 -11.44 -2.10
CA LYS A 108 -4.67 -12.01 -0.78
C LYS A 108 -5.54 -11.04 -0.01
N ALA A 109 -6.50 -11.57 0.74
CA ALA A 109 -7.33 -10.73 1.61
C ALA A 109 -6.47 -9.92 2.60
N LEU A 110 -6.81 -8.65 2.79
CA LEU A 110 -6.12 -7.77 3.74
C LEU A 110 -6.22 -8.29 5.18
N ASN A 111 -7.33 -8.94 5.53
CA ASN A 111 -7.55 -9.52 6.85
C ASN A 111 -6.98 -10.95 7.02
N ALA A 112 -6.28 -11.48 6.01
CA ALA A 112 -5.56 -12.74 6.17
C ALA A 112 -4.44 -12.58 7.21
N SER A 113 -4.01 -13.71 7.80
CA SER A 113 -2.82 -13.76 8.67
C SER A 113 -1.57 -13.25 7.94
N GLN A 114 -0.47 -13.00 8.67
CA GLN A 114 0.80 -12.50 8.11
C GLN A 114 1.15 -13.16 6.76
N PRO A 115 1.63 -12.39 5.76
CA PRO A 115 2.23 -11.06 5.85
C PRO A 115 1.27 -9.86 5.63
N SER A 116 -0.06 -10.02 5.57
CA SER A 116 -0.98 -8.91 5.20
C SER A 116 -1.20 -7.82 6.26
N MET A 117 -0.63 -7.96 7.47
CA MET A 117 -0.95 -7.07 8.60
C MET A 117 -0.55 -5.61 8.38
N HIS A 118 0.61 -5.32 7.78
CA HIS A 118 1.02 -3.95 7.49
C HIS A 118 0.16 -3.33 6.39
N ALA A 119 -0.23 -4.12 5.38
CA ALA A 119 -1.11 -3.68 4.32
C ALA A 119 -2.51 -3.33 4.87
N LEU A 120 -3.03 -4.15 5.80
CA LEU A 120 -4.29 -3.85 6.49
C LEU A 120 -4.20 -2.57 7.33
N ALA A 121 -3.09 -2.39 8.06
CA ALA A 121 -2.84 -1.19 8.85
C ALA A 121 -2.82 0.05 7.95
N LEU A 122 -2.05 0.00 6.85
CA LEU A 122 -1.95 1.07 5.87
C LEU A 122 -3.30 1.39 5.20
N ALA A 123 -4.06 0.35 4.81
CA ALA A 123 -5.41 0.48 4.27
C ALA A 123 -6.32 1.27 5.21
N ARG A 124 -6.30 0.95 6.52
CA ARG A 124 -7.13 1.59 7.55
C ARG A 124 -6.69 3.01 7.92
N GLN A 125 -5.38 3.27 7.89
CA GLN A 125 -4.82 4.57 8.32
C GLN A 125 -4.98 5.67 7.26
N GLY A 126 -5.24 5.32 6.01
CA GLY A 126 -5.47 6.35 5.00
C GLY A 126 -5.34 5.94 3.56
N VAL A 127 -4.97 4.70 3.23
CA VAL A 127 -4.99 4.26 1.82
C VAL A 127 -6.42 4.04 1.32
N CYS A 128 -7.29 3.43 2.13
CA CYS A 128 -8.67 3.15 1.73
C CYS A 128 -9.67 4.07 2.45
N ASN A 129 -10.77 4.38 1.75
CA ASN A 129 -11.98 4.97 2.31
C ASN A 129 -13.16 4.09 1.86
N GLY A 130 -13.63 3.20 2.74
CA GLY A 130 -14.56 2.15 2.36
C GLY A 130 -13.97 1.26 1.25
N ARG A 131 -14.71 1.09 0.15
CA ARG A 131 -14.33 0.24 -0.98
C ARG A 131 -13.57 0.98 -2.09
N SER A 132 -12.89 2.08 -1.77
CA SER A 132 -12.17 2.91 -2.74
C SER A 132 -10.89 3.45 -2.15
N ALA A 133 -9.95 3.86 -3.02
CA ALA A 133 -8.79 4.64 -2.58
C ALA A 133 -9.28 5.92 -1.89
N SER A 134 -8.57 6.37 -0.86
CA SER A 134 -9.00 7.50 -0.05
C SER A 134 -8.87 8.85 -0.78
N GLY A 135 -8.14 8.90 -1.88
CA GLY A 135 -7.97 10.08 -2.74
C GLY A 135 -7.69 9.68 -4.18
N VAL A 136 -7.89 10.64 -5.09
CA VAL A 136 -7.62 10.46 -6.53
C VAL A 136 -6.16 10.70 -6.89
N SER A 137 -5.38 11.26 -5.97
CA SER A 137 -3.95 11.53 -6.12
C SER A 137 -3.13 10.93 -4.98
N PRO A 138 -1.85 10.59 -5.21
CA PRO A 138 -0.93 10.18 -4.14
C PRO A 138 -0.85 11.19 -3.00
N GLN A 139 -0.90 12.50 -3.30
CA GLN A 139 -0.79 13.56 -2.31
C GLN A 139 -1.95 13.56 -1.29
N ASP A 140 -3.15 13.22 -1.74
CA ASP A 140 -4.32 13.14 -0.86
C ASP A 140 -4.20 11.96 0.11
N ILE A 141 -3.72 10.82 -0.38
CA ILE A 141 -3.46 9.63 0.45
C ILE A 141 -2.35 9.94 1.47
N LEU A 142 -1.23 10.53 1.04
CA LEU A 142 -0.13 10.91 1.94
C LEU A 142 -0.57 11.88 3.04
N ARG A 143 -1.46 12.82 2.72
CA ARG A 143 -2.03 13.75 3.70
C ARG A 143 -2.83 13.00 4.77
N LYS A 144 -3.69 12.08 4.36
CA LYS A 144 -4.50 11.25 5.28
C LYS A 144 -3.64 10.36 6.16
N LEU A 145 -2.62 9.71 5.59
CA LEU A 145 -1.68 8.89 6.37
C LEU A 145 -0.96 9.73 7.44
N LYS A 146 -0.48 10.92 7.08
CA LYS A 146 0.18 11.84 8.05
C LYS A 146 -0.74 12.32 9.15
N GLN A 147 -2.03 12.54 8.84
CA GLN A 147 -3.05 12.89 9.83
C GLN A 147 -3.29 11.73 10.80
N SER A 148 -3.46 10.50 10.29
CA SER A 148 -3.63 9.31 11.14
C SER A 148 -2.46 9.11 12.11
N VAL A 149 -1.22 9.33 11.64
CA VAL A 149 -0.04 9.26 12.51
C VAL A 149 -0.07 10.33 13.61
N SER A 150 -0.54 11.54 13.28
CA SER A 150 -0.65 12.63 14.25
C SER A 150 -1.72 12.31 15.32
N ASP A 151 -2.84 11.73 14.91
CA ASP A 151 -3.93 11.35 15.81
C ASP A 151 -3.55 10.17 16.72
N GLY A 152 -2.76 9.21 16.22
CA GLY A 152 -2.27 8.08 17.01
C GLY A 152 -1.16 8.45 18.00
N VAL A 153 -0.35 9.49 17.71
CA VAL A 153 0.63 10.06 18.66
C VAL A 153 -0.07 10.79 19.82
N GLN A 154 -1.25 11.36 19.61
CA GLN A 154 -2.01 12.08 20.63
C GLN A 154 -2.83 11.17 21.57
N ARG A 155 -2.85 9.85 21.33
CA ARG A 155 -3.55 8.84 22.12
C ARG A 155 -2.60 8.03 23.00
#